data_AF-A0AAP0DTT4-F1
#
_entry.id   AF-A0AAP0DTT4-F1
#
_cell.length_a   1.000
_cell.length_b   1.000
_cell.length_c   1.000
_cell.angle_alpha   90.00
_cell.angle_beta   90.00
_cell.angle_gamma   90.00
#
_symmetry.space_group_name_H-M   'P 1'
#
loop_
_entity.id
_entity.type
_entity.pdbx_description
1 polymer ?
#
loop_
_entity_poly.entity_id
_entity_poly.type
_entity_poly.pdbx_seq_one_letter_code
_entity_poly.pdbx_strand_id
1 'polypeptide(L)'
;MDTNQVDDDYELVMELSEKDNLFEKKKKLLEVKGFNPKGKVIIKNNCSVKLLNSVLEEMIQRARIIHSDEVDLYFGWIDAFQPVGFCSPRNELESLYSILSLIDKSKSNDQQIQPKALHDLRNATLDLIHKFGDNIKEDVKIIASRKLDKENCLLQWGESNGVKSRLSIAYVEGAGRGAIASEDLEVGDIALEIPLSVIISEDLVHKTSMFPVLENVDGISSETMLLLWSMKEKHDINSKFKIYFDSLPETFNTGLSFGIEAIMALEGTLLLEEIVQAKEHLRSQYDDLIPCLCKNYPDLFPLELYTWDEFLWACELWYSNSMKIMCGDGKLKTCLVPIAGFLNHSISPHIMHYGRVDSTTNSLKFPLVRPCKAGEQCYLTYGNLSSSHLITFYGFIPKGDNPYNVIPLDFDLSEVDTTEDTCHSSNWSTHMVRATWLSNNHGIFHYGLPTPLLEHLREARGLFLQSNITAQENLEIELEILEDLQSTFDAMMQNLSETEPLVRENCDWDVKLALDYKDLQRQIISSIVNSCYAGRQLVENDLQKCTTSG
;
A
#
# COMPACT_ATOMS: atom_id res chain seq x y z
N MET A 1 -44.86 35.57 21.01
CA MET A 1 -44.68 35.14 19.61
C MET A 1 -43.28 34.59 19.52
N ASP A 2 -43.22 33.28 19.38
CA ASP A 2 -42.04 32.43 19.50
C ASP A 2 -40.93 32.83 18.54
N THR A 3 -39.77 33.18 19.08
CA THR A 3 -38.51 33.09 18.36
C THR A 3 -38.00 31.65 18.51
N ASN A 4 -38.54 30.74 17.69
CA ASN A 4 -37.87 29.47 17.40
C ASN A 4 -36.58 29.81 16.64
N GLN A 5 -35.50 30.05 17.38
CA GLN A 5 -34.15 29.85 16.88
C GLN A 5 -34.04 28.36 16.59
N VAL A 6 -34.13 27.98 15.33
CA VAL A 6 -33.83 26.61 14.92
C VAL A 6 -32.32 26.45 15.15
N ASP A 7 -31.96 25.74 16.21
CA ASP A 7 -30.60 25.30 16.50
C ASP A 7 -30.32 24.18 15.48
N ASP A 8 -29.93 24.57 14.26
CA ASP A 8 -29.60 23.61 13.20
C ASP A 8 -28.29 22.90 13.58
N ASP A 9 -28.43 21.80 14.33
CA ASP A 9 -27.38 20.81 14.54
C ASP A 9 -27.02 20.17 13.18
N TYR A 10 -25.72 20.06 12.88
CA TYR A 10 -25.24 19.48 11.63
C TYR A 10 -24.95 18.00 11.81
N GLU A 11 -25.46 17.17 10.92
CA GLU A 11 -25.21 15.73 10.93
C GLU A 11 -24.22 15.35 9.82
N LEU A 12 -23.10 14.74 10.20
CA LEU A 12 -22.16 14.12 9.27
C LEU A 12 -22.28 12.60 9.34
N VAL A 13 -22.55 11.98 8.20
CA VAL A 13 -22.72 10.52 8.10
C VAL A 13 -21.36 9.88 7.79
N MET A 14 -20.88 9.01 8.68
CA MET A 14 -19.62 8.26 8.53
C MET A 14 -19.88 6.76 8.46
N GLU A 15 -20.66 6.33 7.48
CA GLU A 15 -21.12 4.93 7.39
C GLU A 15 -20.02 3.97 6.92
N LEU A 16 -19.91 2.82 7.59
CA LEU A 16 -19.14 1.68 7.10
C LEU A 16 -19.91 1.01 5.96
N SER A 17 -19.30 0.94 4.77
CA SER A 17 -19.92 0.33 3.58
C SER A 17 -20.16 -1.18 3.75
N GLU A 18 -21.39 -1.65 3.54
CA GLU A 18 -21.74 -3.08 3.53
C GLU A 18 -21.03 -3.89 2.43
N LYS A 19 -20.42 -3.21 1.44
CA LYS A 19 -19.59 -3.83 0.39
C LYS A 19 -18.12 -3.99 0.76
N ASP A 20 -17.71 -3.57 1.96
CA ASP A 20 -16.34 -3.71 2.43
C ASP A 20 -16.03 -5.20 2.70
N ASN A 21 -14.93 -5.70 2.15
CA ASN A 21 -14.54 -7.11 2.31
C ASN A 21 -14.24 -7.47 3.78
N LEU A 22 -13.92 -6.48 4.61
CA LEU A 22 -13.64 -6.61 6.04
C LEU A 22 -14.81 -6.08 6.90
N PHE A 23 -16.00 -5.93 6.32
CA PHE A 23 -17.17 -5.32 6.96
C PHE A 23 -17.44 -5.87 8.36
N GLU A 24 -17.56 -7.18 8.53
CA GLU A 24 -17.89 -7.78 9.84
C GLU A 24 -16.81 -7.51 10.89
N LYS A 25 -15.53 -7.57 10.52
CA LYS A 25 -14.40 -7.29 11.43
C LYS A 25 -14.43 -5.82 11.87
N LYS A 26 -14.58 -4.89 10.93
CA LYS A 26 -14.64 -3.43 11.19
C LYS A 26 -15.90 -3.04 11.97
N LYS A 27 -17.05 -3.64 11.64
CA LYS A 27 -18.33 -3.42 12.31
C LYS A 27 -18.27 -3.80 13.78
N LYS A 28 -17.80 -5.02 14.07
CA LYS A 28 -17.63 -5.50 15.45
C LYS A 28 -16.72 -4.56 16.25
N LEU A 29 -15.64 -4.10 15.62
CA LEU A 29 -14.70 -3.19 16.26
C LEU A 29 -15.27 -1.79 16.52
N LEU A 30 -16.06 -1.25 15.58
CA LEU A 30 -16.83 -0.02 15.80
C LEU A 30 -17.76 -0.18 17.01
N GLU A 31 -18.51 -1.28 17.08
CA GLU A 31 -19.45 -1.56 18.17
C GLU A 31 -18.75 -1.71 19.53
N VAL A 32 -17.60 -2.39 19.59
CA VAL A 32 -16.78 -2.50 20.81
C VAL A 32 -16.29 -1.13 21.31
N LYS A 33 -15.98 -0.21 20.40
CA LYS A 33 -15.60 1.18 20.73
C LYS A 33 -16.82 2.09 21.01
N GLY A 34 -18.03 1.54 20.99
CA GLY A 34 -19.27 2.30 21.23
C GLY A 34 -19.75 3.12 20.05
N PHE A 35 -19.18 2.93 18.85
CA PHE A 35 -19.61 3.59 17.63
C PHE A 35 -20.73 2.81 16.94
N ASN A 36 -21.77 3.51 16.50
CA ASN A 36 -22.76 2.93 15.61
C ASN A 36 -22.16 2.83 14.19
N PRO A 37 -22.12 1.65 13.55
CA PRO A 37 -21.59 1.48 12.18
C PRO A 37 -22.30 2.34 11.12
N LYS A 38 -23.59 2.61 11.33
CA LYS A 38 -24.43 3.53 10.53
C LYS A 38 -24.63 4.89 11.20
N GLY A 39 -23.87 5.16 12.25
CA GLY A 39 -24.03 6.31 13.11
C GLY A 39 -23.76 7.63 12.40
N LYS A 40 -24.30 8.71 12.95
CA LYS A 40 -24.04 10.08 12.53
C LYS A 40 -23.26 10.79 13.62
N VAL A 41 -22.39 11.70 13.24
CA VAL A 41 -21.72 12.60 14.17
C VAL A 41 -22.49 13.92 14.15
N ILE A 42 -22.93 14.37 15.32
CA ILE A 42 -23.75 15.59 15.47
C ILE A 42 -22.83 16.73 15.91
N ILE A 43 -22.81 17.82 15.13
CA ILE A 43 -22.03 19.02 15.38
C ILE A 43 -22.98 20.15 15.73
N LYS A 44 -22.92 20.61 16.98
CA LYS A 44 -23.74 21.73 17.44
C LYS A 44 -23.22 23.06 16.90
N ASN A 45 -24.11 23.98 16.53
CA ASN A 45 -23.72 25.24 15.91
C ASN A 45 -22.93 26.17 16.88
N ASN A 46 -23.25 26.12 18.18
CA ASN A 46 -22.57 26.87 19.26
C ASN A 46 -21.56 26.01 20.05
N CYS A 47 -20.78 25.20 19.34
CA CYS A 47 -19.82 24.30 19.96
C CYS A 47 -18.63 25.06 20.58
N SER A 48 -18.28 24.75 21.84
CA SER A 48 -17.00 25.21 22.41
C SER A 48 -15.81 24.53 21.71
N VAL A 49 -14.64 25.17 21.67
CA VAL A 49 -13.41 24.58 21.10
C VAL A 49 -13.12 23.19 21.69
N LYS A 50 -13.34 23.00 22.99
CA LYS A 50 -13.14 21.70 23.65
C LYS A 50 -14.09 20.62 23.14
N LEU A 51 -15.35 20.97 22.89
CA LEU A 51 -16.33 20.03 22.36
C LEU A 51 -16.05 19.71 20.89
N LEU A 52 -15.59 20.67 20.08
CA LEU A 52 -15.14 20.43 18.71
C LEU A 52 -13.95 19.47 18.64
N ASN A 53 -12.95 19.64 19.50
CA ASN A 53 -11.81 18.73 19.55
C ASN A 53 -12.25 17.31 19.91
N SER A 54 -13.17 17.16 20.87
CA SER A 54 -13.74 15.85 21.22
C SER A 54 -14.50 15.21 20.06
N VAL A 55 -15.24 16.01 19.28
CA VAL A 55 -15.95 15.53 18.08
C VAL A 55 -14.95 15.12 17.00
N LEU A 56 -13.90 15.92 16.77
CA LEU A 56 -12.85 15.58 15.81
C LEU A 56 -12.12 14.29 16.20
N GLU A 57 -11.80 14.11 17.49
CA GLU A 57 -11.21 12.87 18.02
C GLU A 57 -12.12 11.66 17.77
N GLU A 58 -13.43 11.79 18.00
CA GLU A 58 -14.42 10.75 17.69
C GLU A 58 -14.43 10.40 16.19
N MET A 59 -14.48 11.41 15.33
CA MET A 59 -14.45 11.25 13.88
C MET A 59 -13.17 10.55 13.42
N ILE A 60 -12.02 10.93 13.96
CA ILE A 60 -10.72 10.34 13.62
C ILE A 60 -10.67 8.86 14.02
N GLN A 61 -11.07 8.52 15.25
CA GLN A 61 -11.09 7.13 15.69
C GLN A 61 -11.99 6.26 14.82
N ARG A 62 -13.16 6.78 14.45
CA ARG A 62 -14.09 6.10 13.56
C ARG A 62 -13.55 5.95 12.14
N ALA A 63 -12.96 7.02 11.58
CA ALA A 63 -12.36 7.00 10.25
C ALA A 63 -11.21 5.99 10.17
N ARG A 64 -10.33 5.95 11.18
CA ARG A 64 -9.22 4.97 11.25
C ARG A 64 -9.74 3.53 11.13
N ILE A 65 -10.83 3.19 11.83
CA ILE A 65 -11.45 1.85 11.73
C ILE A 65 -12.02 1.61 10.32
N ILE A 66 -12.80 2.56 9.79
CA ILE A 66 -13.46 2.42 8.49
C ILE A 66 -12.43 2.21 7.37
N HIS A 67 -11.33 2.96 7.42
CA HIS A 67 -10.28 2.94 6.41
C HIS A 67 -9.12 1.98 6.72
N SER A 68 -9.22 1.15 7.77
CA SER A 68 -8.21 0.12 8.07
C SER A 68 -8.22 -0.96 6.99
N ASP A 69 -7.05 -1.43 6.58
CA ASP A 69 -6.92 -2.68 5.82
C ASP A 69 -6.70 -3.90 6.73
N GLU A 70 -6.42 -5.05 6.14
CA GLU A 70 -6.19 -6.29 6.88
C GLU A 70 -4.98 -6.20 7.83
N VAL A 71 -3.88 -5.58 7.39
CA VAL A 71 -2.66 -5.41 8.20
C VAL A 71 -2.91 -4.40 9.33
N ASP A 72 -3.60 -3.29 9.04
CA ASP A 72 -4.01 -2.33 10.08
C ASP A 72 -4.91 -3.01 11.13
N LEU A 73 -5.85 -3.87 10.71
CA LEU A 73 -6.74 -4.63 11.60
C LEU A 73 -6.04 -5.76 12.38
N TYR A 74 -4.98 -6.34 11.82
CA TYR A 74 -4.26 -7.42 12.50
C TYR A 74 -3.32 -6.88 13.58
N PHE A 75 -2.60 -5.79 13.29
CA PHE A 75 -1.57 -5.24 14.18
C PHE A 75 -2.03 -4.06 15.05
N GLY A 76 -3.13 -3.41 14.69
CA GLY A 76 -3.55 -2.15 15.32
C GLY A 76 -4.28 -2.26 16.64
N TRP A 77 -4.83 -3.44 16.94
CA TRP A 77 -5.93 -3.55 17.90
C TRP A 77 -5.46 -4.34 19.09
N ILE A 78 -4.86 -3.60 20.02
CA ILE A 78 -4.21 -4.14 21.21
C ILE A 78 -5.11 -4.01 22.44
N ASP A 79 -6.07 -3.06 22.46
CA ASP A 79 -6.98 -2.85 23.59
C ASP A 79 -8.30 -2.12 23.19
N ALA A 80 -9.44 -2.64 23.64
CA ALA A 80 -10.75 -2.00 23.52
C ALA A 80 -10.83 -0.65 24.24
N PHE A 81 -9.99 -0.39 25.24
CA PHE A 81 -10.07 0.81 26.09
C PHE A 81 -9.06 1.92 25.76
N GLN A 82 -8.10 1.69 24.87
CA GLN A 82 -7.17 2.73 24.42
C GLN A 82 -7.69 3.52 23.19
N PRO A 83 -7.34 4.81 23.04
CA PRO A 83 -7.62 5.54 21.81
C PRO A 83 -7.03 4.81 20.61
N VAL A 84 -7.80 4.74 19.52
CA VAL A 84 -7.32 4.15 18.27
C VAL A 84 -6.17 4.98 17.74
N GLY A 85 -4.93 4.49 17.85
CA GLY A 85 -3.80 5.00 17.07
C GLY A 85 -3.92 4.60 15.60
N PHE A 86 -3.18 5.24 14.70
CA PHE A 86 -3.08 4.75 13.33
C PHE A 86 -1.96 3.71 13.22
N CYS A 87 -2.17 2.69 12.39
CA CYS A 87 -1.25 1.57 12.21
C CYS A 87 -0.27 1.79 11.06
N SER A 88 -0.67 2.64 10.10
CA SER A 88 0.10 2.99 8.92
C SER A 88 -0.08 4.49 8.59
N PRO A 89 0.95 5.16 8.06
CA PRO A 89 0.86 6.53 7.53
C PRO A 89 -0.31 6.73 6.57
N ARG A 90 -0.57 5.70 5.76
CA ARG A 90 -1.66 5.68 4.79
C ARG A 90 -3.03 5.73 5.47
N ASN A 91 -3.27 4.90 6.47
CA ASN A 91 -4.53 4.90 7.22
C ASN A 91 -4.81 6.27 7.85
N GLU A 92 -3.77 6.92 8.40
CA GLU A 92 -3.91 8.25 8.98
C GLU A 92 -4.31 9.31 7.96
N LEU A 93 -3.60 9.38 6.84
CA LEU A 93 -3.87 10.34 5.77
C LEU A 93 -5.26 10.12 5.16
N GLU A 94 -5.63 8.87 4.88
CA GLU A 94 -6.95 8.51 4.37
C GLU A 94 -8.07 8.92 5.34
N SER A 95 -7.86 8.69 6.65
CA SER A 95 -8.83 9.03 7.69
C SER A 95 -9.04 10.52 7.82
N LEU A 96 -7.96 11.31 7.84
CA LEU A 96 -8.04 12.76 7.92
C LEU A 96 -8.65 13.36 6.65
N TYR A 97 -8.25 12.85 5.48
CA TYR A 97 -8.77 13.33 4.20
C TYR A 97 -10.26 12.96 4.01
N SER A 98 -10.72 11.79 4.47
CA SER A 98 -12.13 11.42 4.38
C SER A 98 -13.02 12.30 5.24
N ILE A 99 -12.56 12.69 6.43
CA ILE A 99 -13.21 13.70 7.29
C ILE A 99 -13.28 15.04 6.57
N LEU A 100 -12.15 15.51 6.01
CA LEU A 100 -12.09 16.76 5.27
C LEU A 100 -13.07 16.76 4.07
N SER A 101 -13.08 15.67 3.29
CA SER A 101 -13.97 15.49 2.15
C SER A 101 -15.44 15.49 2.56
N LEU A 102 -15.78 14.87 3.70
CA LEU A 102 -17.13 14.84 4.24
C LEU A 102 -17.61 16.24 4.63
N ILE A 103 -16.76 17.01 5.30
CA ILE A 103 -17.04 18.41 5.67
C ILE A 103 -17.20 19.27 4.40
N ASP A 104 -16.34 19.09 3.40
CA ASP A 104 -16.40 19.86 2.15
C ASP A 104 -17.64 19.53 1.31
N LYS A 105 -18.11 18.27 1.31
CA LYS A 105 -19.36 17.88 0.62
C LYS A 105 -20.62 18.42 1.31
N SER A 106 -20.58 18.67 2.62
CA SER A 106 -21.72 19.24 3.34
C SER A 106 -22.07 20.68 2.93
N LYS A 107 -21.22 21.33 2.12
CA LYS A 107 -21.38 22.72 1.63
C LYS A 107 -22.49 22.92 0.58
N SER A 108 -23.24 21.88 0.18
CA SER A 108 -23.99 21.90 -1.09
C SER A 108 -25.48 22.27 -1.05
N ASN A 109 -26.05 22.74 0.06
CA ASN A 109 -27.45 23.22 0.08
C ASN A 109 -27.55 24.71 0.48
N ASP A 110 -27.65 25.58 -0.53
CA ASP A 110 -28.23 26.94 -0.52
C ASP A 110 -27.75 28.01 0.50
N GLN A 111 -26.78 27.76 1.37
CA GLN A 111 -26.24 28.78 2.27
C GLN A 111 -24.80 29.15 1.91
N GLN A 112 -24.60 30.39 1.44
CA GLN A 112 -23.30 30.97 1.07
C GLN A 112 -22.28 31.07 2.23
N ILE A 113 -22.65 30.68 3.46
CA ILE A 113 -21.81 30.81 4.65
C ILE A 113 -21.73 29.46 5.33
N GLN A 114 -20.53 28.87 5.36
CA GLN A 114 -20.29 27.67 6.16
C GLN A 114 -20.49 28.00 7.64
N PRO A 115 -21.19 27.17 8.41
CA PRO A 115 -21.31 27.32 9.84
C PRO A 115 -19.92 27.38 10.47
N LYS A 116 -19.73 28.30 11.42
CA LYS A 116 -18.43 28.50 12.07
C LYS A 116 -17.86 27.19 12.63
N ALA A 117 -18.71 26.35 13.22
CA ALA A 117 -18.32 25.04 13.73
C ALA A 117 -17.73 24.10 12.66
N LEU A 118 -18.32 24.04 11.46
CA LEU A 118 -17.79 23.23 10.34
C LEU A 118 -16.50 23.82 9.77
N HIS A 119 -16.39 25.15 9.74
CA HIS A 119 -15.15 25.81 9.33
C HIS A 119 -14.00 25.55 10.31
N ASP A 120 -14.25 25.70 11.62
CA ASP A 120 -13.27 25.44 12.67
C ASP A 120 -12.85 23.96 12.67
N LEU A 121 -13.79 23.03 12.49
CA LEU A 121 -13.51 21.60 12.35
C LEU A 121 -12.65 21.32 11.12
N ARG A 122 -12.99 21.91 9.97
CA ARG A 122 -12.21 21.79 8.72
C ARG A 122 -10.76 22.25 8.90
N ASN A 123 -10.56 23.41 9.53
CA ASN A 123 -9.23 23.95 9.78
C ASN A 123 -8.43 23.06 10.75
N ALA A 124 -9.06 22.58 11.82
CA ALA A 124 -8.41 21.65 12.75
C ALA A 124 -8.00 20.33 12.07
N THR A 125 -8.82 19.80 11.15
CA THR A 125 -8.44 18.63 10.34
C THR A 125 -7.27 18.94 9.41
N LEU A 126 -7.26 20.10 8.74
CA LEU A 126 -6.14 20.52 7.91
C LEU A 126 -4.85 20.67 8.73
N ASP A 127 -4.91 21.29 9.90
CA ASP A 127 -3.75 21.46 10.79
C ASP A 127 -3.15 20.10 11.18
N LEU A 128 -3.97 19.07 11.38
CA LEU A 128 -3.50 17.70 11.61
C LEU A 128 -2.80 17.11 10.37
N ILE A 129 -3.34 17.33 9.17
CA ILE A 129 -2.70 16.89 7.92
C ILE A 129 -1.36 17.60 7.70
N HIS A 130 -1.30 18.92 7.93
CA HIS A 130 -0.06 19.69 7.87
C HIS A 130 0.97 19.17 8.88
N LYS A 131 0.57 19.02 10.13
CA LYS A 131 1.43 18.47 11.19
C LYS A 131 1.93 17.06 10.85
N PHE A 132 1.09 16.23 10.24
CA PHE A 132 1.50 14.92 9.77
C PHE A 132 2.58 15.05 8.69
N GLY A 133 2.34 15.89 7.67
CA GLY A 133 3.29 16.19 6.60
C GLY A 133 4.64 16.70 7.09
N ASP A 134 4.64 17.65 8.03
CA ASP A 134 5.86 18.25 8.60
C ASP A 134 6.73 17.24 9.38
N ASN A 135 6.14 16.14 9.86
CA ASN A 135 6.86 15.07 10.54
C ASN A 135 7.51 14.07 9.58
N ILE A 136 7.15 14.09 8.30
CA ILE A 136 7.75 13.23 7.28
C ILE A 136 9.15 13.77 6.97
N LYS A 137 10.18 13.03 7.38
CA LYS A 137 11.57 13.33 7.06
C LYS A 137 12.00 12.55 5.83
N GLU A 138 11.85 13.14 4.66
CA GLU A 138 12.34 12.57 3.40
C GLU A 138 13.55 13.37 2.92
N ASP A 139 14.76 12.91 3.27
CA ASP A 139 16.01 13.44 2.69
C ASP A 139 16.11 12.94 1.24
N VAL A 140 15.58 13.74 0.33
CA VAL A 140 15.57 13.48 -1.11
C VAL A 140 16.48 14.47 -1.80
N LYS A 141 17.52 13.96 -2.44
CA LYS A 141 18.46 14.76 -3.21
C LYS A 141 18.09 14.73 -4.69
N ILE A 142 17.75 15.91 -5.22
CA ILE A 142 17.52 16.12 -6.65
C ILE A 142 18.87 16.31 -7.35
N ILE A 143 19.15 15.52 -8.38
CA ILE A 143 20.40 15.54 -9.14
C ILE A 143 20.21 16.35 -10.43
N ALA A 144 20.71 17.59 -10.43
CA ALA A 144 20.54 18.54 -11.55
C ALA A 144 21.42 18.25 -12.78
N SER A 145 22.37 17.32 -12.72
CA SER A 145 23.39 17.13 -13.77
C SER A 145 22.99 16.22 -14.93
N ARG A 146 21.83 15.55 -14.88
CA ARG A 146 21.37 14.66 -15.96
C ARG A 146 20.49 15.40 -16.97
N LYS A 147 20.72 15.14 -18.26
CA LYS A 147 19.86 15.63 -19.34
C LYS A 147 18.50 14.91 -19.29
N LEU A 148 17.42 15.68 -19.35
CA LEU A 148 16.03 15.25 -19.28
C LEU A 148 15.28 15.56 -20.58
N ASP A 149 15.99 15.50 -21.71
CA ASP A 149 15.46 15.95 -23.00
C ASP A 149 14.23 15.14 -23.43
N LYS A 150 14.24 13.83 -23.20
CA LYS A 150 13.12 12.92 -23.51
C LYS A 150 11.90 13.19 -22.63
N GLU A 151 12.11 13.38 -21.35
CA GLU A 151 11.07 13.69 -20.35
C GLU A 151 10.43 15.05 -20.64
N ASN A 152 11.23 16.06 -20.97
CA ASN A 152 10.75 17.39 -21.35
C ASN A 152 9.93 17.34 -22.66
N CYS A 153 10.37 16.57 -23.66
CA CYS A 153 9.60 16.33 -24.88
C CYS A 153 8.26 15.65 -24.58
N LEU A 154 8.23 14.69 -23.65
CA LEU A 154 6.99 14.02 -23.24
C LEU A 154 6.04 14.99 -22.51
N LEU A 155 6.54 15.86 -21.63
CA LEU A 155 5.73 16.90 -20.99
C LEU A 155 5.11 17.85 -22.03
N GLN A 156 5.90 18.36 -22.97
CA GLN A 156 5.42 19.25 -24.04
C GLN A 156 4.38 18.56 -24.94
N TRP A 157 4.59 17.28 -25.26
CA TRP A 157 3.62 16.48 -25.98
C TRP A 157 2.31 16.33 -25.18
N GLY A 158 2.41 16.08 -23.87
CA GLY A 158 1.26 16.01 -22.98
C GLY A 158 0.47 17.31 -22.96
N GLU A 159 1.13 18.45 -22.74
CA GLU A 159 0.52 19.79 -22.74
C GLU A 159 -0.21 20.07 -24.07
N SER A 160 0.43 19.73 -25.19
CA SER A 160 -0.17 19.87 -26.53
C SER A 160 -1.41 18.98 -26.74
N ASN A 161 -1.55 17.91 -25.95
CA ASN A 161 -2.71 17.02 -25.94
C ASN A 161 -3.68 17.30 -24.77
N GLY A 162 -3.52 18.42 -24.06
CA GLY A 162 -4.43 18.89 -23.01
C GLY A 162 -4.12 18.39 -21.60
N VAL A 163 -2.96 17.76 -21.37
CA VAL A 163 -2.49 17.48 -20.01
C VAL A 163 -2.21 18.80 -19.29
N LYS A 164 -2.67 18.91 -18.05
CA LYS A 164 -2.29 20.01 -17.16
C LYS A 164 -1.42 19.45 -16.05
N SER A 165 -0.20 19.95 -15.93
CA SER A 165 0.76 19.53 -14.91
C SER A 165 1.18 20.73 -14.07
N ARG A 166 1.19 20.55 -12.74
CA ARG A 166 1.85 21.44 -11.77
C ARG A 166 3.16 20.82 -11.29
N LEU A 167 3.63 19.81 -12.01
CA LEU A 167 4.83 19.02 -11.73
C LEU A 167 5.83 19.15 -12.87
N SER A 168 7.11 19.10 -12.53
CA SER A 168 8.24 18.97 -13.44
C SER A 168 8.96 17.65 -13.21
N ILE A 169 9.65 17.11 -14.22
CA ILE A 169 10.40 15.87 -14.07
C ILE A 169 11.84 16.18 -13.66
N ALA A 170 12.37 15.40 -12.73
CA ALA A 170 13.74 15.49 -12.25
C ALA A 170 14.36 14.10 -12.05
N TYR A 171 15.68 14.06 -11.92
CA TYR A 171 16.37 12.84 -11.49
C TYR A 171 16.57 12.89 -9.97
N VAL A 172 16.11 11.86 -9.29
CA VAL A 172 16.13 11.70 -7.84
C VAL A 172 17.13 10.63 -7.45
N GLU A 173 18.02 10.95 -6.52
CA GLU A 173 18.99 9.98 -5.99
C GLU A 173 18.29 8.75 -5.38
N GLY A 174 18.63 7.57 -5.89
CA GLY A 174 18.06 6.28 -5.47
C GLY A 174 16.74 5.89 -6.13
N ALA A 175 15.93 6.85 -6.62
CA ALA A 175 14.63 6.57 -7.25
C ALA A 175 14.65 6.68 -8.79
N GLY A 176 15.72 7.23 -9.38
CA GLY A 176 15.78 7.42 -10.82
C GLY A 176 15.01 8.65 -11.25
N ARG A 177 14.02 8.52 -12.13
CA ARG A 177 13.21 9.67 -12.58
C ARG A 177 12.05 9.85 -11.61
N GLY A 178 11.71 11.10 -11.31
CA GLY A 178 10.63 11.44 -10.40
C GLY A 178 9.96 12.75 -10.79
N ALA A 179 8.72 12.94 -10.36
CA ALA A 179 8.00 14.20 -10.50
C ALA A 179 8.18 15.07 -9.25
N ILE A 180 8.58 16.33 -9.43
CA ILE A 180 8.70 17.32 -8.36
C ILE A 180 7.67 18.43 -8.54
N ALA A 181 7.15 18.98 -7.45
CA ALA A 181 6.21 20.08 -7.50
C ALA A 181 6.89 21.36 -8.03
N SER A 182 6.28 22.02 -9.00
CA SER A 182 6.82 23.26 -9.57
C SER A 182 6.47 24.49 -8.73
N GLU A 183 5.49 24.36 -7.85
CA GLU A 183 5.01 25.38 -6.92
C GLU A 183 4.52 24.69 -5.63
N ASP A 184 4.21 25.48 -4.59
CA ASP A 184 3.58 24.95 -3.40
C ASP A 184 2.15 24.50 -3.73
N LEU A 185 1.84 23.24 -3.41
CA LEU A 185 0.54 22.61 -3.62
C LEU A 185 -0.08 22.27 -2.27
N GLU A 186 -1.35 22.63 -2.10
CA GLU A 186 -2.11 22.43 -0.87
C GLU A 186 -3.07 21.23 -0.97
N VAL A 187 -3.65 20.83 0.17
CA VAL A 187 -4.62 19.73 0.22
C VAL A 187 -5.80 20.00 -0.71
N GLY A 188 -6.10 19.06 -1.60
CA GLY A 188 -7.15 19.15 -2.61
C GLY A 188 -6.71 19.78 -3.94
N ASP A 189 -5.52 20.38 -4.04
CA ASP A 189 -4.98 20.82 -5.32
C ASP A 189 -4.79 19.62 -6.26
N ILE A 190 -4.92 19.85 -7.57
CA ILE A 190 -4.69 18.83 -8.60
C ILE A 190 -3.26 18.95 -9.09
N ALA A 191 -2.40 17.98 -8.75
CA ALA A 191 -1.01 17.96 -9.20
C ALA A 191 -0.91 17.71 -10.71
N LEU A 192 -1.76 16.81 -11.22
CA LEU A 192 -1.79 16.37 -12.61
C LEU A 192 -3.23 16.11 -13.04
N GLU A 193 -3.58 16.54 -14.26
CA GLU A 193 -4.85 16.25 -14.92
C GLU A 193 -4.57 15.70 -16.32
N ILE A 194 -4.94 14.44 -16.56
CA ILE A 194 -4.67 13.71 -17.81
C ILE A 194 -5.98 13.46 -18.57
N PRO A 195 -6.19 14.03 -19.77
CA PRO A 195 -7.35 13.71 -20.60
C PRO A 195 -7.40 12.23 -20.97
N LEU A 196 -8.60 11.64 -21.03
CA LEU A 196 -8.77 10.22 -21.38
C LEU A 196 -8.18 9.87 -22.76
N SER A 197 -8.08 10.83 -23.69
CA SER A 197 -7.49 10.65 -25.02
C SER A 197 -5.98 10.37 -25.01
N VAL A 198 -5.29 10.65 -23.90
CA VAL A 198 -3.84 10.44 -23.71
C VAL A 198 -3.55 9.11 -23.01
N ILE A 199 -4.55 8.49 -22.40
CA ILE A 199 -4.42 7.22 -21.68
C ILE A 199 -4.38 6.06 -22.67
N ILE A 200 -3.45 5.13 -22.45
CA ILE A 200 -3.28 3.91 -23.25
C ILE A 200 -4.06 2.80 -22.55
N SER A 201 -5.05 2.22 -23.24
CA SER A 201 -5.92 1.14 -22.74
C SER A 201 -6.20 0.11 -23.83
N GLU A 202 -6.84 -1.00 -23.45
CA GLU A 202 -7.27 -2.08 -24.36
C GLU A 202 -8.09 -1.57 -25.57
N ASP A 203 -8.76 -0.42 -25.41
CA ASP A 203 -9.55 0.21 -26.47
C ASP A 203 -8.71 0.59 -27.70
N LEU A 204 -7.40 0.73 -27.55
CA LEU A 204 -6.47 0.94 -28.67
C LEU A 204 -6.29 -0.36 -29.46
N VAL A 205 -6.12 -1.50 -28.77
CA VAL A 205 -5.92 -2.80 -29.42
C VAL A 205 -7.14 -3.16 -30.27
N HIS A 206 -8.35 -2.92 -29.75
CA HIS A 206 -9.62 -3.14 -30.45
C HIS A 206 -9.74 -2.41 -31.80
N LYS A 207 -8.95 -1.35 -32.01
CA LYS A 207 -8.95 -0.55 -33.25
C LYS A 207 -7.89 -1.01 -34.26
N THR A 208 -7.08 -2.00 -33.91
CA THR A 208 -6.00 -2.51 -34.76
C THR A 208 -6.38 -3.81 -35.45
N SER A 209 -5.65 -4.16 -36.51
CA SER A 209 -5.76 -5.46 -37.17
C SER A 209 -5.31 -6.65 -36.31
N MET A 210 -4.72 -6.40 -35.14
CA MET A 210 -4.28 -7.42 -34.20
C MET A 210 -5.46 -8.06 -33.46
N PHE A 211 -6.48 -7.26 -33.14
CA PHE A 211 -7.58 -7.69 -32.29
C PHE A 211 -8.37 -8.90 -32.82
N PRO A 212 -8.77 -8.97 -34.11
CA PRO A 212 -9.47 -10.15 -34.65
C PRO A 212 -8.66 -11.45 -34.56
N VAL A 213 -7.34 -11.36 -34.48
CA VAL A 213 -6.49 -12.55 -34.28
C VAL A 213 -6.46 -12.92 -32.80
N LEU A 214 -6.22 -11.95 -31.94
CA LEU A 214 -6.09 -12.17 -30.50
C LEU A 214 -7.40 -12.59 -29.85
N GLU A 215 -8.55 -12.03 -30.23
CA GLU A 215 -9.85 -12.40 -29.65
C GLU A 215 -10.21 -13.89 -29.84
N ASN A 216 -9.60 -14.54 -30.84
CA ASN A 216 -9.78 -15.96 -31.14
C ASN A 216 -8.77 -16.87 -30.41
N VAL A 217 -7.82 -16.31 -29.65
CA VAL A 217 -6.90 -17.07 -28.81
C VAL A 217 -7.61 -17.39 -27.50
N ASP A 218 -7.78 -18.68 -27.23
CA ASP A 218 -8.46 -19.14 -26.01
C ASP A 218 -7.73 -18.66 -24.75
N GLY A 219 -8.49 -18.10 -23.80
CA GLY A 219 -7.97 -17.65 -22.51
C GLY A 219 -7.07 -16.41 -22.50
N ILE A 220 -6.87 -15.71 -23.63
CA ILE A 220 -6.01 -14.52 -23.64
C ILE A 220 -6.65 -13.37 -22.86
N SER A 221 -5.87 -12.73 -21.98
CA SER A 221 -6.33 -11.57 -21.21
C SER A 221 -6.17 -10.27 -22.00
N SER A 222 -6.99 -9.26 -21.68
CA SER A 222 -6.83 -7.90 -22.23
C SER A 222 -5.44 -7.32 -21.94
N GLU A 223 -4.89 -7.60 -20.76
CA GLU A 223 -3.52 -7.25 -20.38
C GLU A 223 -2.50 -7.88 -21.34
N THR A 224 -2.63 -9.17 -21.66
CA THR A 224 -1.76 -9.86 -22.62
C THR A 224 -1.87 -9.24 -24.01
N MET A 225 -3.08 -8.89 -24.46
CA MET A 225 -3.25 -8.21 -25.75
C MET A 225 -2.53 -6.85 -25.77
N LEU A 226 -2.57 -6.09 -24.67
CA LEU A 226 -1.89 -4.81 -24.52
C LEU A 226 -0.36 -4.94 -24.50
N LEU A 227 0.16 -5.99 -23.87
CA LEU A 227 1.59 -6.33 -23.90
C LEU A 227 2.04 -6.53 -25.36
N LEU A 228 1.35 -7.40 -26.11
CA LEU A 228 1.67 -7.70 -27.51
C LEU A 228 1.54 -6.48 -28.43
N TRP A 229 0.55 -5.63 -28.18
CA TRP A 229 0.41 -4.37 -28.90
C TRP A 229 1.59 -3.43 -28.61
N SER A 230 1.99 -3.31 -27.34
CA SER A 230 3.09 -2.42 -26.93
C SER A 230 4.44 -2.81 -27.52
N MET A 231 4.71 -4.12 -27.63
CA MET A 231 5.92 -4.65 -28.28
C MET A 231 6.07 -4.16 -29.72
N LYS A 232 4.97 -4.12 -30.48
CA LYS A 232 4.96 -3.59 -31.85
C LYS A 232 4.92 -2.07 -31.90
N GLU A 233 4.05 -1.46 -31.11
CA GLU A 233 3.79 -0.02 -31.13
C GLU A 233 5.05 0.80 -30.80
N LYS A 234 5.92 0.30 -29.92
CA LYS A 234 7.18 1.00 -29.57
C LYS A 234 8.09 1.25 -30.78
N HIS A 235 7.97 0.43 -31.84
CA HIS A 235 8.75 0.57 -33.07
C HIS A 235 8.02 1.34 -34.19
N ASP A 236 6.73 1.65 -34.02
CA ASP A 236 5.99 2.42 -35.02
C ASP A 236 6.31 3.92 -34.94
N ILE A 237 7.04 4.42 -35.94
CA ILE A 237 7.41 5.84 -36.04
C ILE A 237 6.20 6.78 -36.20
N ASN A 238 5.06 6.25 -36.67
CA ASN A 238 3.83 7.02 -36.84
C ASN A 238 2.89 6.90 -35.62
N SER A 239 3.29 6.16 -34.59
CA SER A 239 2.49 6.01 -33.38
C SER A 239 2.22 7.38 -32.74
N LYS A 240 0.97 7.60 -32.34
CA LYS A 240 0.60 8.73 -31.48
C LYS A 240 1.43 8.77 -30.20
N PHE A 241 1.81 7.60 -29.69
CA PHE A 241 2.50 7.42 -28.42
C PHE A 241 4.01 7.25 -28.58
N LYS A 242 4.57 7.50 -29.77
CA LYS A 242 6.00 7.32 -30.02
C LYS A 242 6.88 8.08 -29.03
N ILE A 243 6.52 9.31 -28.68
CA ILE A 243 7.25 10.13 -27.69
C ILE A 243 7.22 9.49 -26.30
N TYR A 244 6.10 8.87 -25.91
CA TYR A 244 6.02 8.14 -24.65
C TYR A 244 6.94 6.93 -24.67
N PHE A 245 6.87 6.08 -25.69
CA PHE A 245 7.74 4.91 -25.82
C PHE A 245 9.23 5.27 -25.87
N ASP A 246 9.60 6.35 -26.57
CA ASP A 246 11.00 6.82 -26.63
C ASP A 246 11.52 7.35 -25.28
N SER A 247 10.62 7.79 -24.41
CA SER A 247 10.95 8.25 -23.06
C SER A 247 11.11 7.10 -22.05
N LEU A 248 10.59 5.90 -22.34
CA LEU A 248 10.71 4.75 -21.44
C LEU A 248 12.17 4.27 -21.34
N PRO A 249 12.52 3.55 -20.26
CA PRO A 249 13.86 3.00 -20.16
C PRO A 249 14.01 1.80 -21.12
N GLU A 250 15.23 1.61 -21.63
CA GLU A 250 15.54 0.46 -22.49
C GLU A 250 15.47 -0.86 -21.73
N THR A 251 15.77 -0.84 -20.43
CA THR A 251 15.68 -1.97 -19.51
C THR A 251 15.01 -1.52 -18.21
N PHE A 252 14.20 -2.39 -17.61
CA PHE A 252 13.68 -2.16 -16.26
C PHE A 252 14.54 -2.89 -15.24
N ASN A 253 14.66 -2.28 -14.07
CA ASN A 253 15.47 -2.82 -12.98
C ASN A 253 14.57 -3.57 -11.99
N THR A 254 13.78 -4.55 -12.45
CA THR A 254 12.85 -5.31 -11.59
C THR A 254 13.43 -6.66 -11.15
N GLY A 255 12.82 -7.29 -10.14
CA GLY A 255 13.15 -8.65 -9.72
C GLY A 255 13.07 -9.69 -10.85
N LEU A 256 12.22 -9.46 -11.85
CA LEU A 256 12.11 -10.33 -13.02
C LEU A 256 13.41 -10.35 -13.85
N SER A 257 14.17 -9.25 -13.82
CA SER A 257 15.45 -9.10 -14.50
C SER A 257 16.68 -9.41 -13.63
N PHE A 258 16.50 -9.92 -12.41
CA PHE A 258 17.62 -10.30 -11.54
C PHE A 258 18.52 -11.37 -12.18
N GLY A 259 19.82 -11.12 -12.13
CA GLY A 259 20.86 -12.05 -12.54
C GLY A 259 21.09 -13.17 -11.52
N ILE A 260 21.92 -14.14 -11.89
CA ILE A 260 22.18 -15.34 -11.09
C ILE A 260 22.74 -14.97 -9.70
N GLU A 261 23.65 -13.99 -9.63
CA GLU A 261 24.25 -13.55 -8.37
C GLU A 261 23.22 -12.93 -7.41
N ALA A 262 22.28 -12.14 -7.93
CA ALA A 262 21.20 -11.56 -7.15
C ALA A 262 20.21 -12.63 -6.64
N ILE A 263 19.91 -13.62 -7.48
CA ILE A 263 19.09 -14.78 -7.09
C ILE A 263 19.78 -15.59 -5.98
N MET A 264 21.08 -15.86 -6.10
CA MET A 264 21.86 -16.54 -5.05
C MET A 264 21.90 -15.74 -3.75
N ALA A 265 22.02 -14.40 -3.84
CA ALA A 265 22.01 -13.54 -2.67
C ALA A 265 20.71 -13.67 -1.84
N LEU A 266 19.57 -13.93 -2.49
CA LEU A 266 18.26 -14.11 -1.85
C LEU A 266 18.05 -15.47 -1.18
N GLU A 267 19.03 -16.37 -1.19
CA GLU A 267 18.93 -17.68 -0.53
C GLU A 267 18.47 -17.57 0.92
N GLY A 268 17.49 -18.41 1.29
CA GLY A 268 16.84 -18.43 2.60
C GLY A 268 15.68 -17.44 2.76
N THR A 269 15.39 -16.59 1.76
CA THR A 269 14.25 -15.65 1.79
C THR A 269 13.08 -16.16 0.95
N LEU A 270 11.84 -15.82 1.33
CA LEU A 270 10.63 -16.12 0.53
C LEU A 270 10.64 -15.42 -0.84
N LEU A 271 11.30 -14.26 -0.96
CA LEU A 271 11.39 -13.51 -2.21
C LEU A 271 12.11 -14.29 -3.32
N LEU A 272 13.04 -15.18 -2.96
CA LEU A 272 13.69 -16.07 -3.93
C LEU A 272 12.64 -16.91 -4.67
N GLU A 273 11.76 -17.58 -3.92
CA GLU A 273 10.72 -18.44 -4.48
C GLU A 273 9.71 -17.62 -5.30
N GLU A 274 9.31 -16.45 -4.80
CA GLU A 274 8.40 -15.53 -5.50
C GLU A 274 8.96 -15.12 -6.88
N ILE A 275 10.24 -14.72 -6.95
CA ILE A 275 10.87 -14.29 -8.21
C ILE A 275 11.02 -15.47 -9.18
N VAL A 276 11.47 -16.63 -8.69
CA VAL A 276 11.63 -17.82 -9.55
C VAL A 276 10.29 -18.24 -10.15
N GLN A 277 9.25 -18.33 -9.34
CA GLN A 277 7.90 -18.67 -9.82
C GLN A 277 7.36 -17.64 -10.82
N ALA A 278 7.56 -16.34 -10.57
CA ALA A 278 7.15 -15.30 -11.50
C ALA A 278 7.88 -15.40 -12.85
N LYS A 279 9.19 -15.67 -12.85
CA LYS A 279 9.99 -15.83 -14.08
C LYS A 279 9.58 -17.08 -14.86
N GLU A 280 9.36 -18.20 -14.18
CA GLU A 280 8.86 -19.44 -14.79
C GLU A 280 7.47 -19.25 -15.42
N HIS A 281 6.58 -18.56 -14.71
CA HIS A 281 5.25 -18.26 -15.19
C HIS A 281 5.28 -17.41 -16.48
N LEU A 282 6.09 -16.35 -16.53
CA LEU A 282 6.27 -15.54 -17.73
C LEU A 282 6.88 -16.34 -18.88
N ARG A 283 7.84 -17.23 -18.57
CA ARG A 283 8.46 -18.08 -19.58
C ARG A 283 7.45 -19.04 -20.21
N SER A 284 6.60 -19.68 -19.40
CA SER A 284 5.52 -20.53 -19.89
C SER A 284 4.57 -19.74 -20.79
N GLN A 285 4.11 -18.56 -20.33
CA GLN A 285 3.23 -17.71 -21.13
C GLN A 285 3.83 -17.37 -22.51
N TYR A 286 5.12 -17.02 -22.55
CA TYR A 286 5.80 -16.74 -23.81
C TYR A 286 5.85 -17.97 -24.72
N ASP A 287 6.32 -19.11 -24.20
CA ASP A 287 6.54 -20.33 -24.97
C ASP A 287 5.21 -20.91 -25.52
N ASP A 288 4.11 -20.74 -24.77
CA ASP A 288 2.78 -21.21 -25.17
C ASP A 288 2.12 -20.34 -26.25
N LEU A 289 2.38 -19.02 -26.24
CA LEU A 289 1.64 -18.05 -27.06
C LEU A 289 2.44 -17.53 -28.26
N ILE A 290 3.63 -16.98 -28.02
CA ILE A 290 4.34 -16.13 -28.99
C ILE A 290 4.81 -16.90 -30.23
N PRO A 291 5.45 -18.08 -30.10
CA PRO A 291 5.88 -18.86 -31.28
C PRO A 291 4.72 -19.22 -32.20
N CYS A 292 3.54 -19.51 -31.64
CA CYS A 292 2.34 -19.85 -32.39
C CYS A 292 1.83 -18.64 -33.19
N LEU A 293 1.75 -17.46 -32.55
CA LEU A 293 1.35 -16.21 -33.21
C LEU A 293 2.30 -15.83 -34.34
N CYS A 294 3.62 -15.87 -34.10
CA CYS A 294 4.62 -15.52 -35.10
C CYS A 294 4.58 -16.47 -36.31
N LYS A 295 4.33 -17.76 -36.08
CA LYS A 295 4.23 -18.76 -37.16
C LYS A 295 2.96 -18.60 -38.00
N ASN A 296 1.82 -18.37 -37.36
CA ASN A 296 0.52 -18.36 -38.04
C ASN A 296 0.19 -16.99 -38.66
N TYR A 297 0.74 -15.90 -38.12
CA TYR A 297 0.43 -14.53 -38.52
C TYR A 297 1.71 -13.66 -38.63
N PRO A 298 2.70 -14.04 -39.45
CA PRO A 298 4.01 -13.39 -39.49
C PRO A 298 3.98 -11.90 -39.89
N ASP A 299 3.00 -11.49 -40.71
CA ASP A 299 2.83 -10.09 -41.11
C ASP A 299 2.36 -9.19 -39.94
N LEU A 300 1.61 -9.77 -38.99
CA LEU A 300 1.12 -9.07 -37.81
C LEU A 300 2.10 -9.14 -36.65
N PHE A 301 2.73 -10.31 -36.47
CA PHE A 301 3.65 -10.64 -35.37
C PHE A 301 5.03 -11.07 -35.93
N PRO A 302 5.82 -10.13 -36.48
CA PRO A 302 7.15 -10.42 -37.01
C PRO A 302 8.12 -10.85 -35.89
N LEU A 303 8.85 -11.95 -36.09
CA LEU A 303 9.67 -12.59 -35.05
C LEU A 303 10.67 -11.63 -34.38
N GLU A 304 11.24 -10.69 -35.14
CA GLU A 304 12.19 -9.71 -34.63
C GLU A 304 11.62 -8.75 -33.58
N LEU A 305 10.30 -8.53 -33.56
CA LEU A 305 9.63 -7.67 -32.57
C LEU A 305 9.02 -8.47 -31.41
N TYR A 306 9.01 -9.80 -31.52
CA TYR A 306 8.35 -10.69 -30.57
C TYR A 306 9.33 -11.73 -30.01
N THR A 307 10.49 -11.26 -29.58
CA THR A 307 11.50 -12.06 -28.88
C THR A 307 11.18 -12.17 -27.39
N TRP A 308 11.90 -13.04 -26.68
CA TRP A 308 11.77 -13.17 -25.22
C TRP A 308 12.10 -11.85 -24.50
N ASP A 309 13.17 -11.17 -24.92
CA ASP A 309 13.60 -9.91 -24.28
C ASP A 309 12.56 -8.80 -24.51
N GLU A 310 11.96 -8.76 -25.70
CA GLU A 310 10.87 -7.85 -26.05
C GLU A 310 9.61 -8.11 -25.23
N PHE A 311 9.28 -9.38 -25.03
CA PHE A 311 8.15 -9.79 -24.21
C PHE A 311 8.37 -9.45 -22.74
N LEU A 312 9.54 -9.76 -22.18
CA LEU A 312 9.89 -9.45 -20.80
C LEU A 312 9.88 -7.94 -20.57
N TRP A 313 10.44 -7.15 -21.48
CA TRP A 313 10.41 -5.68 -21.41
C TRP A 313 8.97 -5.15 -21.38
N ALA A 314 8.08 -5.69 -22.22
CA ALA A 314 6.68 -5.30 -22.20
C ALA A 314 6.00 -5.68 -20.88
N CYS A 315 6.25 -6.88 -20.36
CA CYS A 315 5.74 -7.31 -19.05
C CYS A 315 6.17 -6.34 -17.95
N GLU A 316 7.47 -6.03 -17.86
CA GLU A 316 8.01 -5.11 -16.86
C GLU A 316 7.43 -3.69 -17.00
N LEU A 317 7.26 -3.19 -18.22
CA LEU A 317 6.59 -1.91 -18.47
C LEU A 317 5.18 -1.90 -17.85
N TRP A 318 4.36 -2.90 -18.16
CA TRP A 318 2.97 -2.89 -17.69
C TRP A 318 2.87 -3.19 -16.19
N TYR A 319 3.72 -4.05 -15.64
CA TYR A 319 3.72 -4.31 -14.19
C TYR A 319 4.20 -3.11 -13.37
N SER A 320 5.17 -2.36 -13.85
CA SER A 320 5.75 -1.23 -13.11
C SER A 320 5.08 0.12 -13.36
N ASN A 321 4.41 0.32 -14.50
CA ASN A 321 3.85 1.62 -14.90
C ASN A 321 2.34 1.65 -15.15
N SER A 322 1.64 0.51 -15.12
CA SER A 322 0.19 0.52 -15.33
C SER A 322 -0.59 0.94 -14.09
N MET A 323 -1.78 1.50 -14.32
CA MET A 323 -2.73 1.90 -13.29
C MET A 323 -4.10 1.29 -13.62
N LYS A 324 -4.84 0.87 -12.60
CA LYS A 324 -6.24 0.45 -12.75
C LYS A 324 -7.13 1.70 -12.76
N ILE A 325 -7.74 1.99 -13.91
CA ILE A 325 -8.56 3.18 -14.13
C ILE A 325 -10.02 2.78 -14.36
N MET A 326 -10.92 3.35 -13.57
CA MET A 326 -12.37 3.30 -13.78
C MET A 326 -12.76 4.35 -14.81
N CYS A 327 -13.04 3.89 -16.04
CA CYS A 327 -13.41 4.72 -17.17
C CYS A 327 -14.90 5.15 -17.11
N GLY A 328 -15.30 6.06 -17.99
CA GLY A 328 -16.68 6.58 -18.04
C GLY A 328 -17.77 5.53 -18.36
N ASP A 329 -17.38 4.37 -18.86
CA ASP A 329 -18.24 3.19 -19.06
C ASP A 329 -18.46 2.37 -17.78
N GLY A 330 -17.86 2.78 -16.66
CA GLY A 330 -17.92 2.09 -15.37
C GLY A 330 -17.03 0.85 -15.29
N LYS A 331 -16.26 0.52 -16.33
CA LYS A 331 -15.35 -0.62 -16.33
C LYS A 331 -13.99 -0.24 -15.76
N LEU A 332 -13.42 -1.14 -14.96
CA LEU A 332 -12.05 -1.03 -14.48
C LEU A 332 -11.09 -1.58 -15.54
N LYS A 333 -10.22 -0.73 -16.07
CA LYS A 333 -9.26 -1.10 -17.12
C LYS A 333 -7.83 -0.93 -16.62
N THR A 334 -6.93 -1.80 -17.06
CA THR A 334 -5.48 -1.63 -16.88
C THR A 334 -4.98 -0.65 -17.94
N CYS A 335 -4.31 0.43 -17.54
CA CYS A 335 -3.91 1.49 -18.45
C CYS A 335 -2.49 1.98 -18.18
N LEU A 336 -1.75 2.32 -19.24
CA LEU A 336 -0.57 3.18 -19.09
C LEU A 336 -1.04 4.64 -19.16
N VAL A 337 -0.59 5.44 -18.21
CA VAL A 337 -0.93 6.87 -18.10
C VAL A 337 0.35 7.67 -18.30
N PRO A 338 0.63 8.15 -19.54
CA PRO A 338 1.81 8.95 -19.82
C PRO A 338 1.93 10.13 -18.83
N ILE A 339 3.17 10.49 -18.48
CA ILE A 339 3.54 11.51 -17.47
C ILE A 339 3.25 11.07 -16.02
N ALA A 340 2.10 10.46 -15.74
CA ALA A 340 1.79 9.96 -14.40
C ALA A 340 2.76 8.85 -13.95
N GLY A 341 3.36 8.11 -14.90
CA GLY A 341 4.40 7.12 -14.63
C GLY A 341 5.70 7.66 -14.00
N PHE A 342 5.87 8.99 -13.87
CA PHE A 342 6.98 9.60 -13.12
C PHE A 342 6.68 9.84 -11.63
N LEU A 343 5.43 9.65 -11.19
CA LEU A 343 5.07 9.78 -9.79
C LEU A 343 5.51 8.52 -9.04
N ASN A 344 6.59 8.62 -8.28
CA ASN A 344 7.12 7.51 -7.50
C ASN A 344 6.25 7.15 -6.30
N HIS A 345 6.49 5.97 -5.74
CA HIS A 345 5.84 5.50 -4.51
C HIS A 345 6.47 6.08 -3.25
N SER A 346 5.63 6.41 -2.25
CA SER A 346 6.04 6.57 -0.85
C SER A 346 5.03 5.88 0.06
N ILE A 347 5.49 5.42 1.23
CA ILE A 347 4.63 4.96 2.33
C ILE A 347 3.79 6.11 2.92
N SER A 348 4.23 7.36 2.72
CA SER A 348 3.53 8.59 3.13
C SER A 348 3.25 9.47 1.90
N PRO A 349 2.39 9.03 0.98
CA PRO A 349 2.22 9.65 -0.33
C PRO A 349 1.53 11.02 -0.26
N HIS A 350 1.68 11.82 -1.31
CA HIS A 350 0.92 13.05 -1.52
C HIS A 350 -0.43 12.78 -2.19
N ILE A 351 -0.49 11.76 -3.06
CA ILE A 351 -1.67 11.42 -3.85
C ILE A 351 -2.11 10.00 -3.53
N MET A 352 -3.34 9.86 -3.03
CA MET A 352 -3.96 8.56 -2.69
C MET A 352 -5.20 8.25 -3.51
N HIS A 353 -5.93 9.28 -3.92
CA HIS A 353 -7.18 9.14 -4.66
C HIS A 353 -6.97 9.43 -6.14
N TYR A 354 -6.60 8.40 -6.88
CA TYR A 354 -6.54 8.43 -8.33
C TYR A 354 -7.26 7.19 -8.88
N GLY A 355 -7.29 7.03 -10.20
CA GLY A 355 -7.86 5.83 -10.83
C GLY A 355 -9.35 5.91 -11.16
N ARG A 356 -9.97 7.10 -11.11
CA ARG A 356 -11.33 7.30 -11.64
C ARG A 356 -11.36 8.52 -12.55
N VAL A 357 -11.92 8.34 -13.74
CA VAL A 357 -12.13 9.44 -14.70
C VAL A 357 -13.26 10.33 -14.20
N ASP A 358 -13.02 11.63 -14.14
CA ASP A 358 -14.04 12.65 -13.89
C ASP A 358 -14.93 12.76 -15.13
N SER A 359 -16.23 12.52 -14.98
CA SER A 359 -17.18 12.53 -16.09
C SER A 359 -17.47 13.92 -16.65
N THR A 360 -17.23 14.98 -15.87
CA THR A 360 -17.46 16.37 -16.28
C THR A 360 -16.33 16.85 -17.17
N THR A 361 -15.08 16.54 -16.80
CA THR A 361 -13.88 16.96 -17.54
C THR A 361 -13.35 15.90 -18.49
N ASN A 362 -13.86 14.66 -18.42
CA ASN A 362 -13.37 13.49 -19.15
C ASN A 362 -11.85 13.30 -19.00
N SER A 363 -11.36 13.47 -17.77
CA SER A 363 -9.94 13.44 -17.41
C SER A 363 -9.71 12.67 -16.11
N LEU A 364 -8.53 12.09 -15.98
CA LEU A 364 -8.01 11.50 -14.75
C LEU A 364 -7.30 12.58 -13.94
N LYS A 365 -7.66 12.73 -12.66
CA LYS A 365 -7.10 13.75 -11.76
C LYS A 365 -6.28 13.10 -10.64
N PHE A 366 -5.23 13.81 -10.23
CA PHE A 366 -4.33 13.41 -9.14
C PHE A 366 -4.36 14.47 -8.02
N PRO A 367 -5.41 14.47 -7.17
CA PRO A 367 -5.55 15.39 -6.05
C PRO A 367 -4.58 15.07 -4.90
N LEU A 368 -4.08 16.10 -4.24
CA LEU A 368 -3.25 15.96 -3.04
C LEU A 368 -4.10 15.70 -1.79
N VAL A 369 -3.68 14.73 -0.97
CA VAL A 369 -4.23 14.47 0.38
C VAL A 369 -3.39 15.11 1.49
N ARG A 370 -2.15 15.51 1.18
CA ARG A 370 -1.27 16.32 2.03
C ARG A 370 -0.52 17.34 1.16
N PRO A 371 -0.05 18.48 1.72
CA PRO A 371 0.69 19.48 0.95
C PRO A 371 1.99 18.93 0.35
N CYS A 372 2.44 19.54 -0.75
CA CYS A 372 3.72 19.29 -1.41
C CYS A 372 4.40 20.62 -1.69
N LYS A 373 5.63 20.83 -1.21
CA LYS A 373 6.34 22.11 -1.39
C LYS A 373 7.04 22.20 -2.74
N ALA A 374 7.21 23.42 -3.24
CA ALA A 374 7.95 23.64 -4.48
C ALA A 374 9.36 23.02 -4.40
N GLY A 375 9.71 22.19 -5.39
CA GLY A 375 10.96 21.44 -5.46
C GLY A 375 10.97 20.10 -4.70
N GLU A 376 9.94 19.81 -3.89
CA GLU A 376 9.76 18.51 -3.25
C GLU A 376 9.29 17.47 -4.29
N GLN A 377 9.71 16.21 -4.13
CA GLN A 377 9.17 15.13 -4.93
C GLN A 377 7.71 14.86 -4.56
N CYS A 378 6.83 14.88 -5.56
CA CYS A 378 5.45 14.50 -5.41
C CYS A 378 5.32 12.99 -5.58
N TYR A 379 4.71 12.33 -4.60
CA TYR A 379 4.59 10.88 -4.52
C TYR A 379 3.13 10.45 -4.60
N LEU A 380 2.88 9.29 -5.19
CA LEU A 380 1.59 8.61 -5.09
C LEU A 380 1.72 7.26 -4.38
N THR A 381 0.61 6.63 -4.02
CA THR A 381 0.63 5.24 -3.52
C THR A 381 0.51 4.25 -4.66
N TYR A 382 1.42 3.27 -4.81
CA TYR A 382 1.20 2.14 -5.73
C TYR A 382 0.20 1.11 -5.18
N GLY A 383 0.00 1.12 -3.86
CA GLY A 383 -0.91 0.20 -3.19
C GLY A 383 -0.37 -0.16 -1.81
N ASN A 384 -1.04 -1.13 -1.19
CA ASN A 384 -0.60 -1.73 0.07
C ASN A 384 0.32 -2.90 -0.24
N LEU A 385 1.53 -2.60 -0.72
CA LEU A 385 2.45 -3.58 -1.29
C LEU A 385 3.61 -3.87 -0.35
N SER A 386 3.96 -5.15 -0.21
CA SER A 386 5.16 -5.58 0.50
C SER A 386 6.42 -5.13 -0.26
N SER A 387 7.55 -5.07 0.43
CA SER A 387 8.84 -4.77 -0.22
C SER A 387 9.23 -5.89 -1.18
N SER A 388 8.81 -7.14 -0.93
CA SER A 388 9.02 -8.26 -1.85
C SER A 388 8.30 -8.01 -3.18
N HIS A 389 7.03 -7.60 -3.14
CA HIS A 389 6.26 -7.26 -4.34
C HIS A 389 6.83 -6.05 -5.08
N LEU A 390 7.24 -5.00 -4.35
CA LEU A 390 7.84 -3.80 -4.93
C LEU A 390 9.19 -4.11 -5.60
N ILE A 391 10.02 -4.98 -5.04
CA ILE A 391 11.24 -5.44 -5.71
C ILE A 391 10.88 -6.21 -6.98
N THR A 392 10.00 -7.20 -6.88
CA THR A 392 9.66 -8.10 -7.99
C THR A 392 9.14 -7.35 -9.20
N PHE A 393 8.21 -6.41 -9.01
CA PHE A 393 7.49 -5.78 -10.12
C PHE A 393 7.85 -4.31 -10.38
N TYR A 394 8.49 -3.63 -9.43
CA TYR A 394 8.84 -2.20 -9.57
C TYR A 394 10.33 -1.90 -9.38
N GLY A 395 11.12 -2.81 -8.80
CA GLY A 395 12.57 -2.68 -8.75
C GLY A 395 13.14 -1.81 -7.62
N PHE A 396 12.43 -1.67 -6.49
CA PHE A 396 12.94 -0.88 -5.37
C PHE A 396 12.40 -1.34 -4.00
N ILE A 397 13.11 -0.96 -2.94
CA ILE A 397 12.63 -1.02 -1.55
C ILE A 397 12.20 0.40 -1.15
N PRO A 398 10.97 0.60 -0.64
CA PRO A 398 10.51 1.93 -0.23
C PRO A 398 11.35 2.46 0.95
N LYS A 399 11.55 3.77 1.00
CA LYS A 399 12.19 4.43 2.14
C LYS A 399 11.25 4.39 3.36
N GLY A 400 11.83 4.22 4.55
CA GLY A 400 11.10 4.15 5.82
C GLY A 400 10.59 2.75 6.15
N ASP A 401 9.87 2.65 7.27
CA ASP A 401 9.33 1.37 7.75
C ASP A 401 8.02 1.03 7.01
N ASN A 402 8.10 0.12 6.03
CA ASN A 402 6.92 -0.33 5.31
C ASN A 402 6.07 -1.27 6.19
N PRO A 403 4.84 -0.89 6.60
CA PRO A 403 4.02 -1.69 7.50
C PRO A 403 3.55 -3.02 6.88
N TYR A 404 3.64 -3.15 5.55
CA TYR A 404 3.30 -4.37 4.80
C TYR A 404 4.47 -5.35 4.69
N ASN A 405 5.59 -5.12 5.38
CA ASN A 405 6.66 -6.10 5.52
C ASN A 405 6.32 -7.08 6.64
N VAL A 406 5.39 -7.98 6.30
CA VAL A 406 4.91 -9.05 7.15
C VAL A 406 5.58 -10.38 6.77
N ILE A 407 5.79 -11.25 7.75
CA ILE A 407 6.19 -12.64 7.55
C ILE A 407 4.96 -13.48 7.90
N PRO A 408 4.35 -14.19 6.92
CA PRO A 408 3.24 -15.09 7.20
C PRO A 408 3.73 -16.30 8.03
N LEU A 409 2.87 -16.80 8.91
CA LEU A 409 3.10 -17.99 9.72
C LEU A 409 2.00 -19.02 9.42
N ASP A 410 2.43 -20.19 8.97
CA ASP A 410 1.55 -21.33 8.74
C ASP A 410 1.56 -22.23 9.98
N PHE A 411 0.38 -22.47 10.54
CA PHE A 411 0.15 -23.40 11.63
C PHE A 411 -0.64 -24.60 11.11
N ASP A 412 -0.13 -25.82 11.30
CA ASP A 412 -0.87 -27.03 10.98
C ASP A 412 -2.05 -27.17 11.94
N LEU A 413 -3.25 -26.82 11.46
CA LEU A 413 -4.50 -27.05 12.19
C LEU A 413 -4.76 -28.56 12.26
N SER A 414 -4.26 -29.23 13.29
CA SER A 414 -4.82 -30.51 13.68
C SER A 414 -6.26 -30.26 14.14
N GLU A 415 -7.23 -30.81 13.41
CA GLU A 415 -8.68 -30.73 13.65
C GLU A 415 -9.05 -30.59 15.13
N VAL A 416 -9.34 -29.37 15.58
CA VAL A 416 -10.08 -29.14 16.82
C VAL A 416 -11.48 -28.74 16.39
N ASP A 417 -12.44 -29.64 16.63
CA ASP A 417 -13.88 -29.42 16.47
C ASP A 417 -14.27 -28.10 17.19
N THR A 418 -14.42 -27.02 16.42
CA THR A 418 -15.01 -25.78 16.94
C THR A 418 -16.51 -25.97 16.99
N THR A 419 -17.04 -26.35 18.15
CA THR A 419 -18.46 -26.18 18.47
C THR A 419 -18.78 -24.69 18.47
N GLU A 420 -19.73 -24.29 17.62
CA GLU A 420 -20.35 -22.96 17.61
C GLU A 420 -20.84 -22.58 19.03
N ASP A 421 -20.68 -21.31 19.41
CA ASP A 421 -21.21 -20.65 20.62
C ASP A 421 -20.34 -20.49 21.89
N THR A 422 -19.08 -20.03 21.74
CA THR A 422 -18.40 -19.26 22.82
C THR A 422 -17.67 -18.02 22.30
N CYS A 423 -17.67 -16.99 23.14
CA CYS A 423 -17.33 -15.60 22.86
C CYS A 423 -15.84 -15.37 22.47
N HIS A 424 -15.60 -15.12 21.17
CA HIS A 424 -14.74 -14.06 20.59
C HIS A 424 -13.31 -13.79 21.15
N SER A 425 -12.26 -14.15 20.40
CA SER A 425 -11.04 -13.32 20.32
C SER A 425 -10.33 -13.31 18.95
N SER A 426 -10.03 -14.43 18.28
CA SER A 426 -9.32 -14.40 16.99
C SER A 426 -10.10 -15.03 15.82
N ASN A 427 -10.88 -14.22 15.07
CA ASN A 427 -11.51 -14.63 13.80
C ASN A 427 -10.49 -14.69 12.63
N TRP A 428 -9.24 -15.07 12.92
CA TRP A 428 -8.13 -15.06 11.98
C TRP A 428 -7.74 -16.50 11.66
N SER A 429 -7.78 -16.87 10.38
CA SER A 429 -7.35 -18.19 9.89
C SER A 429 -5.87 -18.23 9.51
N THR A 430 -5.27 -17.06 9.30
CA THR A 430 -3.86 -16.88 8.94
C THR A 430 -3.23 -15.95 9.95
N HIS A 431 -1.99 -16.24 10.31
CA HIS A 431 -1.23 -15.43 11.23
C HIS A 431 0.02 -14.87 10.58
N MET A 432 0.50 -13.76 11.12
CA MET A 432 1.62 -13.03 10.56
C MET A 432 2.35 -12.28 11.65
N VAL A 433 3.62 -11.98 11.42
CA VAL A 433 4.43 -11.10 12.27
C VAL A 433 5.01 -9.97 11.43
N ARG A 434 5.45 -8.91 12.09
CA ARG A 434 6.22 -7.83 11.47
C ARG A 434 7.26 -7.32 12.46
N ALA A 435 8.08 -6.39 11.99
CA ALA A 435 9.00 -5.61 12.81
C ALA A 435 8.39 -5.16 14.15
N THR A 436 9.00 -5.53 15.27
CA THR A 436 8.44 -5.22 16.61
C THR A 436 8.65 -3.76 17.02
N TRP A 437 9.50 -3.01 16.31
CA TRP A 437 9.62 -1.55 16.46
C TRP A 437 8.42 -0.76 15.93
N LEU A 438 7.53 -1.41 15.17
CA LEU A 438 6.24 -0.84 14.75
C LEU A 438 5.13 -1.05 15.79
N SER A 439 5.41 -1.76 16.89
CA SER A 439 4.46 -1.93 17.99
C SER A 439 4.70 -0.86 19.05
N ASN A 440 3.61 -0.37 19.66
CA ASN A 440 3.67 0.57 20.77
C ASN A 440 3.54 -0.11 22.15
N ASN A 441 3.24 -1.41 22.18
CA ASN A 441 2.99 -2.14 23.43
C ASN A 441 3.94 -3.33 23.58
N HIS A 442 4.99 -3.12 24.36
CA HIS A 442 5.96 -4.15 24.78
C HIS A 442 5.72 -4.63 26.21
N GLY A 443 4.54 -4.35 26.77
CA GLY A 443 4.15 -4.80 28.10
C GLY A 443 3.95 -6.32 28.17
N ILE A 444 3.78 -6.82 29.39
CA ILE A 444 3.45 -8.22 29.64
C ILE A 444 2.16 -8.59 28.89
N PHE A 445 2.10 -9.82 28.37
CA PHE A 445 1.07 -10.33 27.47
C PHE A 445 1.03 -9.74 26.05
N HIS A 446 1.91 -8.80 25.70
CA HIS A 446 1.98 -8.22 24.35
C HIS A 446 3.37 -8.31 23.72
N TYR A 447 4.44 -7.96 24.44
CA TYR A 447 5.84 -8.16 24.05
C TYR A 447 6.27 -7.50 22.72
N GLY A 448 5.46 -6.60 22.16
CA GLY A 448 5.65 -6.05 20.82
C GLY A 448 5.21 -6.99 19.69
N LEU A 449 4.59 -8.12 20.03
CA LEU A 449 4.09 -9.14 19.10
C LEU A 449 2.59 -8.92 18.80
N PRO A 450 2.09 -9.40 17.65
CA PRO A 450 0.69 -9.24 17.30
C PRO A 450 -0.25 -9.96 18.26
N THR A 451 -1.26 -9.24 18.76
CA THR A 451 -2.23 -9.76 19.73
C THR A 451 -3.03 -10.95 19.17
N PRO A 452 -3.55 -10.93 17.93
CA PRO A 452 -4.25 -12.10 17.38
C PRO A 452 -3.41 -13.37 17.34
N LEU A 453 -2.10 -13.28 17.09
CA LEU A 453 -1.18 -14.42 17.13
C LEU A 453 -1.02 -14.95 18.55
N LEU A 454 -0.77 -14.08 19.52
CA LEU A 454 -0.61 -14.49 20.91
C LEU A 454 -1.91 -15.13 21.44
N GLU A 455 -3.07 -14.55 21.14
CA GLU A 455 -4.37 -15.12 21.50
C GLU A 455 -4.57 -16.52 20.92
N HIS A 456 -4.27 -16.73 19.64
CA HIS A 456 -4.33 -18.04 19.02
C HIS A 456 -3.41 -19.07 19.70
N LEU A 457 -2.15 -18.68 19.99
CA LEU A 457 -1.18 -19.55 20.66
C LEU A 457 -1.57 -19.87 22.11
N ARG A 458 -2.26 -18.94 22.78
CA ARG A 458 -2.84 -19.13 24.11
C ARG A 458 -4.02 -20.09 24.08
N GLU A 459 -4.93 -19.90 23.12
CA GLU A 459 -6.09 -20.75 22.88
C GLU A 459 -5.66 -22.19 22.59
N ALA A 460 -4.64 -22.39 21.75
CA ALA A 460 -4.06 -23.70 21.44
C ALA A 460 -3.48 -24.42 22.67
N ARG A 461 -3.04 -23.66 23.70
CA ARG A 461 -2.53 -24.20 24.98
C ARG A 461 -3.61 -24.28 26.08
N GLY A 462 -4.88 -24.02 25.75
CA GLY A 462 -6.02 -24.26 26.65
C GLY A 462 -6.34 -23.14 27.64
N LEU A 463 -5.77 -21.93 27.48
CA LEU A 463 -5.94 -20.81 28.42
C LEU A 463 -7.39 -20.33 28.60
N PHE A 464 -8.29 -20.57 27.64
CA PHE A 464 -9.69 -20.14 27.72
C PHE A 464 -10.66 -21.23 28.23
N LEU A 465 -10.25 -22.50 28.29
CA LEU A 465 -11.15 -23.62 28.61
C LEU A 465 -11.18 -23.99 30.10
N GLN A 466 -10.28 -23.44 30.91
CA GLN A 466 -10.17 -23.83 32.32
C GLN A 466 -10.45 -22.64 33.26
N SER A 467 -11.59 -22.68 33.93
CA SER A 467 -12.02 -21.68 34.93
C SER A 467 -11.17 -21.65 36.22
N ASN A 468 -10.08 -22.43 36.29
CA ASN A 468 -9.28 -22.66 37.50
C ASN A 468 -7.75 -22.51 37.27
N ILE A 469 -7.30 -21.83 36.21
CA ILE A 469 -5.86 -21.60 35.99
C ILE A 469 -5.36 -20.54 36.96
N THR A 470 -4.29 -20.85 37.69
CA THR A 470 -3.62 -19.92 38.59
C THR A 470 -2.85 -18.85 37.81
N ALA A 471 -2.60 -17.68 38.41
CA ALA A 471 -1.78 -16.65 37.79
C ALA A 471 -0.37 -17.16 37.44
N GLN A 472 0.15 -18.13 38.19
CA GLN A 472 1.43 -18.77 37.92
C GLN A 472 1.39 -19.63 36.65
N GLU A 473 0.40 -20.52 36.52
CA GLU A 473 0.23 -21.38 35.33
C GLU A 473 0.03 -20.54 34.05
N ASN A 474 -0.67 -19.40 34.13
CA ASN A 474 -0.78 -18.46 33.01
C ASN A 474 0.59 -17.95 32.56
N LEU A 475 1.45 -17.56 33.51
CA LEU A 475 2.79 -17.07 33.21
C LEU A 475 3.71 -18.18 32.70
N GLU A 476 3.58 -19.42 33.18
CA GLU A 476 4.31 -20.58 32.66
C GLU A 476 3.95 -20.83 31.17
N ILE A 477 2.67 -20.74 30.82
CA ILE A 477 2.22 -20.86 29.42
C ILE A 477 2.79 -19.72 28.54
N GLU A 478 2.87 -18.49 29.06
CA GLU A 478 3.50 -17.39 28.33
C GLU A 478 4.98 -17.65 28.06
N LEU A 479 5.72 -18.27 28.99
CA LEU A 479 7.12 -18.66 28.75
C LEU A 479 7.22 -19.67 27.61
N GLU A 480 6.38 -20.71 27.61
CA GLU A 480 6.37 -21.72 26.54
C GLU A 480 6.07 -21.09 25.17
N ILE A 481 5.08 -20.20 25.09
CA ILE A 481 4.75 -19.46 23.87
C ILE A 481 5.96 -18.71 23.33
N LEU A 482 6.64 -17.97 24.21
CA LEU A 482 7.78 -17.14 23.83
C LEU A 482 9.01 -17.99 23.48
N GLU A 483 9.21 -19.13 24.13
CA GLU A 483 10.26 -20.08 23.81
C GLU A 483 10.07 -20.69 22.42
N ASP A 484 8.85 -21.14 22.10
CA ASP A 484 8.54 -21.70 20.80
C ASP A 484 8.71 -20.67 19.69
N LEU A 485 8.16 -19.46 19.87
CA LEU A 485 8.34 -18.37 18.92
C LEU A 485 9.82 -18.02 18.72
N GLN A 486 10.57 -17.86 19.81
CA GLN A 486 11.99 -17.57 19.73
C GLN A 486 12.74 -18.66 18.95
N SER A 487 12.48 -19.93 19.24
CA SER A 487 13.06 -21.08 18.54
C SER A 487 12.76 -21.08 17.04
N THR A 488 11.49 -20.81 16.66
CA THR A 488 11.08 -20.69 15.26
C THR A 488 11.86 -19.58 14.54
N PHE A 489 11.94 -18.39 15.13
CA PHE A 489 12.60 -17.25 14.49
C PHE A 489 14.13 -17.34 14.52
N ASP A 490 14.73 -17.98 15.52
CA ASP A 490 16.15 -18.31 15.53
C ASP A 490 16.50 -19.29 14.38
N ALA A 491 15.66 -20.29 14.13
CA ALA A 491 15.83 -21.18 12.98
C ALA A 491 15.70 -20.44 11.64
N MET A 492 14.72 -19.53 11.50
CA MET A 492 14.61 -18.67 10.32
C MET A 492 15.85 -17.79 10.13
N MET A 493 16.39 -17.20 11.21
CA MET A 493 17.60 -16.38 11.16
C MET A 493 18.83 -17.20 10.73
N GLN A 494 18.94 -18.46 11.16
CA GLN A 494 20.04 -19.35 10.75
C GLN A 494 20.00 -19.69 9.25
N ASN A 495 18.79 -19.84 8.68
CA ASN A 495 18.60 -20.07 7.25
C ASN A 495 19.01 -18.86 6.40
N LEU A 496 18.93 -17.65 6.96
CA LEU A 496 19.46 -16.44 6.33
C LEU A 496 20.98 -16.41 6.53
N SER A 497 21.75 -17.08 5.67
CA SER A 497 23.21 -17.11 5.74
C SER A 497 23.81 -15.73 5.98
N GLU A 498 24.87 -15.65 6.81
CA GLU A 498 25.64 -14.41 6.96
C GLU A 498 26.14 -13.98 5.58
N THR A 499 25.68 -12.81 5.14
CA THR A 499 26.25 -12.21 3.95
C THR A 499 27.69 -11.84 4.30
N GLU A 500 28.67 -12.54 3.72
CA GLU A 500 30.04 -12.04 3.76
C GLU A 500 30.01 -10.56 3.35
N PRO A 501 30.78 -9.67 3.98
CA PRO A 501 30.89 -8.29 3.54
C PRO A 501 31.61 -8.25 2.19
N LEU A 502 30.93 -8.72 1.13
CA LEU A 502 31.19 -8.33 -0.23
C LEU A 502 31.28 -6.81 -0.20
N VAL A 503 32.29 -6.26 -0.86
CA VAL A 503 32.47 -4.82 -0.99
C VAL A 503 31.25 -4.29 -1.75
N ARG A 504 30.20 -3.91 -1.00
CA ARG A 504 28.89 -3.45 -1.51
C ARG A 504 29.01 -2.31 -2.52
N GLU A 505 30.15 -1.61 -2.50
CA GLU A 505 30.46 -0.52 -3.42
C GLU A 505 30.64 -0.97 -4.87
N ASN A 506 30.94 -2.25 -5.13
CA ASN A 506 31.19 -2.79 -6.48
C ASN A 506 30.13 -3.79 -6.98
N CYS A 507 29.05 -4.01 -6.24
CA CYS A 507 27.98 -4.92 -6.67
C CYS A 507 27.08 -4.26 -7.72
N ASP A 508 26.58 -5.06 -8.65
CA ASP A 508 25.52 -4.64 -9.57
C ASP A 508 24.24 -4.27 -8.81
N TRP A 509 23.38 -3.50 -9.45
CA TRP A 509 22.20 -2.90 -8.83
C TRP A 509 21.22 -3.95 -8.25
N ASP A 510 21.10 -5.09 -8.91
CA ASP A 510 20.21 -6.19 -8.55
C ASP A 510 20.75 -6.98 -7.36
N VAL A 511 22.06 -7.27 -7.34
CA VAL A 511 22.73 -7.88 -6.19
C VAL A 511 22.60 -6.97 -4.97
N LYS A 512 22.82 -5.67 -5.14
CA LYS A 512 22.64 -4.71 -4.03
C LYS A 512 21.21 -4.72 -3.49
N LEU A 513 20.21 -4.69 -4.37
CA LEU A 513 18.80 -4.71 -3.98
C LEU A 513 18.41 -6.02 -3.26
N ALA A 514 18.93 -7.15 -3.73
CA ALA A 514 18.75 -8.45 -3.09
C ALA A 514 19.35 -8.48 -1.67
N LEU A 515 20.57 -7.96 -1.50
CA LEU A 515 21.24 -7.88 -0.20
C LEU A 515 20.52 -6.94 0.76
N ASP A 516 20.11 -5.76 0.29
CA ASP A 516 19.36 -4.80 1.11
C ASP A 516 18.01 -5.40 1.58
N TYR A 517 17.34 -6.21 0.74
CA TYR A 517 16.14 -6.95 1.15
C TYR A 517 16.44 -8.03 2.20
N LYS A 518 17.52 -8.79 2.02
CA LYS A 518 17.93 -9.83 2.98
C LYS A 518 18.26 -9.22 4.34
N ASP A 519 18.94 -8.07 4.37
CA ASP A 519 19.21 -7.35 5.62
C ASP A 519 17.92 -6.90 6.31
N LEU A 520 16.96 -6.38 5.54
CA LEU A 520 15.65 -5.99 6.06
C LEU A 520 14.93 -7.18 6.71
N GLN A 521 14.93 -8.35 6.07
CA GLN A 521 14.37 -9.58 6.66
C GLN A 521 15.09 -9.99 7.95
N ARG A 522 16.43 -9.94 7.96
CA ARG A 522 17.23 -10.21 9.16
C ARG A 522 16.90 -9.23 10.29
N GLN A 523 16.73 -7.94 10.00
CA GLN A 523 16.35 -6.95 11.00
C GLN A 523 14.98 -7.24 11.61
N ILE A 524 13.98 -7.56 10.77
CA ILE A 524 12.63 -7.93 11.21
C ILE A 524 12.70 -9.14 12.14
N ILE A 525 13.31 -10.24 11.69
CA ILE A 525 13.43 -11.48 12.47
C ILE A 525 14.20 -11.24 13.77
N SER A 526 15.31 -10.49 13.73
CA SER A 526 16.08 -10.14 14.93
C SER A 526 15.25 -9.37 15.94
N SER A 527 14.40 -8.43 15.49
CA SER A 527 13.52 -7.69 16.40
C SER A 527 12.50 -8.57 17.10
N ILE A 528 12.01 -9.60 16.41
CA ILE A 528 11.05 -10.58 16.97
C ILE A 528 11.75 -11.46 18.00
N VAL A 529 12.93 -12.00 17.69
CA VAL A 529 13.75 -12.79 18.63
C VAL A 529 14.06 -11.97 19.88
N ASN A 530 14.49 -10.72 19.71
CA ASN A 530 14.78 -9.82 20.83
C ASN A 530 13.54 -9.53 21.67
N SER A 531 12.38 -9.33 21.03
CA SER A 531 11.09 -9.17 21.71
C SER A 531 10.70 -10.41 22.50
N CYS A 532 10.89 -11.61 21.95
CA CYS A 532 10.62 -12.87 22.67
C CYS A 532 11.53 -13.02 23.88
N TYR A 533 12.83 -12.76 23.73
CA TYR A 533 13.80 -12.80 24.81
C TYR A 533 13.46 -11.80 25.94
N ALA A 534 13.16 -10.54 25.59
CA ALA A 534 12.76 -9.53 26.55
C ALA A 534 11.44 -9.89 27.24
N GLY A 535 10.48 -10.44 26.48
CA GLY A 535 9.21 -10.94 27.01
C GLY A 535 9.41 -12.04 28.06
N ARG A 536 10.31 -13.01 27.80
CA ARG A 536 10.64 -14.07 28.76
C ARG A 536 11.17 -13.50 30.06
N GLN A 537 12.09 -12.53 29.99
CA GLN A 537 12.61 -11.86 31.19
C GLN A 537 11.50 -11.16 31.98
N LEU A 538 10.53 -10.53 31.32
CA LEU A 538 9.37 -9.92 31.99
C LEU A 538 8.53 -10.95 32.73
N VAL A 539 8.23 -12.08 32.07
CA VAL A 539 7.41 -13.16 32.64
C VAL A 539 8.13 -13.86 33.79
N GLU A 540 9.43 -14.15 33.67
CA GLU A 540 10.26 -14.73 34.74
C GLU A 540 10.28 -13.83 35.99
N ASN A 541 10.40 -12.51 35.80
CA ASN A 541 10.36 -11.55 36.91
C ASN A 541 9.00 -11.54 37.62
N ASP A 542 7.89 -11.71 36.89
CA ASP A 542 6.55 -11.75 37.48
C ASP A 542 6.26 -13.11 38.16
N LEU A 543 6.76 -14.22 37.62
CA LEU A 543 6.74 -15.53 38.28
C LEU A 543 7.47 -15.50 39.64
N GLN A 544 8.62 -14.82 39.70
CA GLN A 544 9.34 -14.64 40.96
C GLN A 544 8.54 -13.82 42.00
N LYS A 545 7.73 -12.85 41.56
CA LYS A 545 6.84 -12.10 42.45
C LYS A 545 5.68 -12.96 42.97
N CYS A 546 5.11 -13.81 42.12
CA CYS A 546 4.06 -14.75 42.52
C CYS A 546 4.55 -15.76 43.57
N THR A 547 5.78 -16.27 43.41
CA THR A 547 6.38 -17.24 44.35
C THR A 547 6.83 -16.62 45.67
N THR A 548 7.13 -15.32 45.71
CA THR A 548 7.52 -14.59 46.93
C THR A 548 6.34 -14.00 47.72
N SER A 549 5.15 -13.96 47.12
CA SER A 549 3.91 -13.42 47.72
C SER A 549 2.93 -14.49 48.21
N GLY A 550 3.26 -15.77 47.99
CA GLY A 550 2.45 -16.95 48.34
C GLY A 550 2.74 -17.55 49.70
#